data_AF-W4M8Y9-F1
#
_entry.id   AF-W4M8Y9-F1
#
_cell.length_a   1.000
_cell.length_b   1.000
_cell.length_c   1.000
_cell.angle_alpha   90.00
_cell.angle_beta   90.00
_cell.angle_gamma   90.00
#
_symmetry.space_group_name_H-M   'P 1'
#
loop_
_entity.id
_entity.type
_entity.pdbx_description
1 polymer ?
#
loop_
_entity_poly.entity_id
_entity_poly.type
_entity_poly.pdbx_seq_one_letter_code
_entity_poly.pdbx_strand_id
1 'polypeptide(L)'
;MLRDAKYLLGYLPPALAFLSIYFAGAWSFLALIVVFGIIPWMDMVCPQSAKNLTPQEEQRKLNSGYFDCLLYLNLPILFGVLFSYFHTIQTGVLAIYEIVGITIGTGIAIGTIGINVAHELGHRSKPYEQLLAKMLLMTALYMHFFIEHNRGHHRRVATGQDPASARFGEMIYTFWIRSMAGSYLSAWRLETERLRKHEFMALSRNNQMIWFQAVQIMYLLTIGL
;
A
#
# COMPACT_ATOMS: atom_id res chain seq x y z
N MET A 1 18.01 -16.57 12.33
CA MET A 1 16.67 -16.87 11.80
C MET A 1 15.57 -16.76 12.84
N LEU A 2 15.57 -17.51 13.96
CA LEU A 2 14.47 -17.46 14.96
C LEU A 2 14.17 -16.05 15.53
N ARG A 3 15.18 -15.20 15.77
CA ARG A 3 14.99 -13.82 16.24
C ARG A 3 14.32 -12.88 15.23
N ASP A 4 14.41 -13.19 13.94
CA ASP A 4 13.83 -12.40 12.85
C ASP A 4 12.48 -12.99 12.39
N ALA A 5 12.02 -14.11 12.96
CA ALA A 5 10.70 -14.66 12.65
C ALA A 5 9.56 -13.69 13.00
N LYS A 6 9.77 -12.76 13.94
CA LYS A 6 8.80 -11.73 14.30
C LYS A 6 8.39 -10.83 13.13
N TYR A 7 9.20 -10.69 12.09
CA TYR A 7 8.84 -9.91 10.90
C TYR A 7 7.75 -10.60 10.05
N LEU A 8 7.50 -11.90 10.25
CA LEU A 8 6.37 -12.60 9.66
C LEU A 8 5.02 -12.08 10.18
N LEU A 9 4.98 -11.37 11.32
CA LEU A 9 3.79 -10.69 11.80
C LEU A 9 3.28 -9.62 10.81
N GLY A 10 4.14 -9.14 9.90
CA GLY A 10 3.71 -8.27 8.79
C GLY A 10 2.68 -8.93 7.85
N TYR A 11 2.60 -10.26 7.83
CA TYR A 11 1.58 -11.01 7.08
C TYR A 11 0.30 -11.29 7.86
N LEU A 12 0.20 -10.82 9.11
CA LEU A 12 -1.02 -10.98 9.89
C LEU A 12 -2.23 -10.31 9.20
N PRO A 13 -2.16 -9.05 8.70
CA PRO A 13 -3.30 -8.44 8.02
C PRO A 13 -3.81 -9.21 6.79
N PRO A 14 -3.00 -9.62 5.79
CA PRO A 14 -3.50 -10.39 4.66
C PRO A 14 -4.00 -11.78 5.06
N ALA A 15 -3.40 -12.43 6.06
CA ALA A 15 -3.90 -13.70 6.58
C ALA A 15 -5.31 -13.54 7.20
N LEU A 16 -5.51 -12.51 8.02
CA LEU A 16 -6.82 -12.22 8.61
C LEU A 16 -7.86 -11.83 7.56
N ALA A 17 -7.47 -11.08 6.53
CA ALA A 17 -8.35 -10.76 5.41
C ALA A 17 -8.80 -12.03 4.69
N PHE A 18 -7.86 -12.94 4.38
CA PHE A 18 -8.18 -14.24 3.79
C PHE A 18 -9.11 -15.07 4.68
N LEU A 19 -8.86 -15.15 5.99
CA LEU A 19 -9.73 -15.86 6.93
C LEU A 19 -11.13 -15.23 7.03
N SER A 20 -11.22 -13.89 6.96
CA SER A 20 -12.49 -13.17 6.95
C SER A 20 -13.31 -13.54 5.71
N ILE A 21 -12.66 -13.67 4.55
CA ILE A 21 -13.28 -14.10 3.28
C ILE A 21 -13.69 -15.57 3.34
N TYR A 22 -12.81 -16.44 3.86
CA TYR A 22 -13.00 -17.89 3.86
C TYR A 22 -14.12 -18.35 4.80
N PHE A 23 -14.17 -17.81 6.02
CA PHE A 23 -15.19 -18.22 7.00
C PHE A 23 -16.49 -17.43 6.88
N ALA A 24 -16.44 -16.21 6.37
CA ALA A 24 -17.58 -15.30 6.28
C ALA A 24 -18.38 -15.20 7.61
N GLY A 25 -19.67 -14.91 7.55
CA GLY A 25 -20.56 -14.79 8.70
C GLY A 25 -20.06 -13.79 9.73
N ALA A 26 -20.04 -14.20 11.00
CA ALA A 26 -19.50 -13.39 12.08
C ALA A 26 -17.99 -13.08 11.91
N TRP A 27 -17.28 -13.92 11.16
CA TRP A 27 -15.84 -13.77 10.92
C TRP A 27 -15.51 -12.76 9.82
N SER A 28 -16.50 -12.26 9.07
CA SER A 28 -16.26 -11.24 8.04
C SER A 28 -15.59 -9.97 8.58
N PHE A 29 -15.75 -9.66 9.87
CA PHE A 29 -15.12 -8.52 10.53
C PHE A 29 -13.82 -8.85 11.28
N LEU A 30 -13.31 -10.08 11.17
CA LEU A 30 -12.14 -10.55 11.92
C LEU A 30 -10.91 -9.65 11.68
N ALA A 31 -10.60 -9.33 10.42
CA ALA A 31 -9.49 -8.44 10.09
C ALA A 31 -9.62 -7.05 10.73
N LEU A 32 -10.82 -6.46 10.69
CA LEU A 32 -11.10 -5.15 11.31
C LEU A 32 -10.90 -5.19 12.83
N ILE A 33 -11.53 -6.17 13.50
CA ILE A 33 -11.51 -6.31 14.95
C ILE A 33 -10.07 -6.55 15.45
N VAL A 34 -9.32 -7.41 14.78
CA VAL A 34 -7.96 -7.71 15.20
C VAL A 34 -7.04 -6.51 14.95
N VAL A 35 -7.06 -5.93 13.74
CA VAL A 35 -6.11 -4.87 13.35
C VAL A 35 -6.39 -3.54 14.05
N PHE A 36 -7.67 -3.17 14.25
CA PHE A 36 -8.04 -1.88 14.84
C PHE A 36 -8.60 -1.98 16.27
N GLY A 37 -8.84 -3.19 16.79
CA GLY A 37 -9.23 -3.41 18.18
C GLY A 37 -8.12 -4.08 18.98
N ILE A 38 -7.79 -5.32 18.64
CA ILE A 38 -6.88 -6.15 19.45
C ILE A 38 -5.44 -5.63 19.39
N ILE A 39 -4.89 -5.30 18.20
CA ILE A 39 -3.50 -4.82 18.08
C ILE A 39 -3.30 -3.50 18.84
N PRO A 40 -4.13 -2.45 18.68
CA PRO A 40 -3.98 -1.22 19.47
C PRO A 40 -4.11 -1.48 20.97
N TRP A 41 -5.04 -2.34 21.39
CA TRP A 41 -5.15 -2.72 22.79
C TRP A 41 -3.89 -3.42 23.31
N MET A 42 -3.32 -4.35 22.53
CA MET A 42 -2.04 -5.00 22.85
C MET A 42 -0.89 -3.99 22.96
N ASP A 43 -0.81 -3.02 22.05
CA ASP A 43 0.24 -1.99 22.05
C ASP A 43 0.19 -1.10 23.31
N MET A 44 -1.00 -0.89 23.89
CA MET A 44 -1.17 -0.15 25.14
C MET A 44 -0.74 -0.94 26.39
N VAL A 45 -0.88 -2.27 26.38
CA VAL A 45 -0.62 -3.12 27.57
C VAL A 45 0.75 -3.79 27.54
N CYS A 46 1.32 -4.04 26.35
CA CYS A 46 2.60 -4.70 26.20
C CYS A 46 3.77 -3.74 26.46
N PRO A 47 4.86 -4.22 27.10
CA PRO A 47 6.03 -3.40 27.34
C PRO A 47 6.73 -3.04 26.02
N GLN A 48 7.02 -1.76 25.85
CA GLN A 48 7.74 -1.23 24.69
C GLN A 48 9.25 -1.34 24.89
N SER A 49 9.98 -1.68 23.82
CA SER A 49 11.45 -1.75 23.84
C SER A 49 12.04 -0.52 23.16
N ALA A 50 12.82 0.27 23.90
CA ALA A 50 13.61 1.36 23.34
C ALA A 50 14.95 0.88 22.73
N LYS A 51 15.18 -0.43 22.64
CA LYS A 51 16.45 -0.99 22.16
C LYS A 51 16.52 -0.89 20.63
N ASN A 52 17.44 -0.03 20.16
CA ASN A 52 17.80 0.06 18.74
C ASN A 52 18.81 -1.02 18.33
N LEU A 53 18.85 -1.30 17.03
CA LEU A 53 19.87 -2.17 16.44
C LEU A 53 21.24 -1.49 16.52
N THR A 54 22.30 -2.28 16.65
CA THR A 54 23.65 -1.73 16.47
C THR A 54 23.90 -1.44 14.99
N PRO A 55 24.81 -0.52 14.63
CA PRO A 55 25.12 -0.22 13.23
C PRO A 55 25.53 -1.46 12.42
N GLN A 56 26.20 -2.41 13.06
CA GLN A 56 26.60 -3.69 12.46
C GLN A 56 25.40 -4.61 12.18
N GLU A 57 24.45 -4.68 13.11
CA GLU A 57 23.22 -5.45 12.92
C GLU A 57 22.33 -4.83 11.84
N GLU A 58 22.23 -3.50 11.80
CA GLU A 58 21.52 -2.76 10.77
C GLU A 58 22.09 -3.05 9.38
N GLN A 59 23.40 -2.89 9.19
CA GLN A 59 24.06 -3.17 7.92
C GLN A 59 23.88 -4.63 7.49
N ARG A 60 23.93 -5.58 8.43
CA ARG A 60 23.66 -7.00 8.15
C ARG A 60 22.23 -7.22 7.66
N LYS A 61 21.24 -6.55 8.27
CA LYS A 61 19.84 -6.70 7.87
C LYS A 61 19.56 -6.04 6.52
N LEU A 62 20.12 -4.86 6.26
CA LEU A 62 19.98 -4.16 4.98
C LEU A 62 20.47 -5.00 3.80
N ASN A 63 21.51 -5.82 4.00
CA ASN A 63 22.07 -6.69 2.96
C ASN A 63 21.50 -8.12 2.95
N SER A 64 20.43 -8.38 3.70
CA SER A 64 19.88 -9.73 3.81
C SER A 64 18.77 -9.99 2.80
N GLY A 65 19.00 -10.96 1.90
CA GLY A 65 17.98 -11.43 0.96
C GLY A 65 16.72 -12.03 1.62
N TYR A 66 16.76 -12.30 2.94
CA TYR A 66 15.58 -12.71 3.70
C TYR A 66 14.52 -11.61 3.71
N PHE A 67 14.88 -10.36 4.03
CA PHE A 67 13.91 -9.25 4.07
C PHE A 67 13.43 -8.88 2.66
N ASP A 68 14.29 -8.99 1.65
CA ASP A 68 13.89 -8.83 0.25
C ASP A 68 12.83 -9.86 -0.15
N CYS A 69 13.04 -11.13 0.21
CA CYS A 69 12.06 -12.19 -0.01
C CYS A 69 10.73 -11.86 0.68
N LEU A 70 10.78 -11.36 1.92
CA LEU A 70 9.57 -10.94 2.63
C LEU A 70 8.83 -9.82 1.87
N LEU A 71 9.53 -8.82 1.35
CA LEU A 71 8.89 -7.76 0.58
C LEU A 71 8.27 -8.30 -0.71
N TYR A 72 9.00 -9.13 -1.47
CA TYR A 72 8.52 -9.64 -2.76
C TYR A 72 7.31 -10.57 -2.63
N LEU A 73 7.24 -11.38 -1.58
CA LEU A 73 6.12 -12.30 -1.31
C LEU A 73 4.78 -11.56 -1.10
N ASN A 74 4.79 -10.27 -0.74
CA ASN A 74 3.55 -9.51 -0.60
C ASN A 74 2.75 -9.40 -1.90
N LEU A 75 3.42 -9.41 -3.07
CA LEU A 75 2.72 -9.36 -4.35
C LEU A 75 1.82 -10.60 -4.56
N PRO A 76 2.35 -11.84 -4.61
CA PRO A 76 1.49 -13.01 -4.80
C PRO A 76 0.48 -13.19 -3.64
N ILE A 77 0.85 -12.83 -2.40
CA ILE A 77 -0.08 -12.90 -1.25
C ILE A 77 -1.27 -11.96 -1.47
N LEU A 78 -1.03 -10.68 -1.80
CA LEU A 78 -2.10 -9.71 -1.98
C LEU A 78 -3.01 -10.08 -3.16
N PHE A 79 -2.42 -10.53 -4.28
CA PHE A 79 -3.20 -10.98 -5.43
C PHE A 79 -4.01 -12.25 -5.11
N GLY A 80 -3.49 -13.16 -4.28
CA GLY A 80 -4.25 -14.31 -3.79
C GLY A 80 -5.45 -13.92 -2.91
N VAL A 81 -5.28 -12.92 -2.03
CA VAL A 81 -6.37 -12.34 -1.22
C VAL A 81 -7.42 -11.69 -2.12
N LEU A 82 -7.00 -10.87 -3.10
CA LEU A 82 -7.90 -10.22 -4.05
C LEU A 82 -8.67 -11.21 -4.90
N PHE A 83 -7.99 -12.24 -5.42
CA PHE A 83 -8.63 -13.30 -6.18
C PHE A 83 -9.71 -14.00 -5.34
N SER A 84 -9.38 -14.36 -4.10
CA SER A 84 -10.32 -14.97 -3.17
C SER A 84 -11.51 -14.06 -2.90
N TYR A 85 -11.27 -12.77 -2.65
CA TYR A 85 -12.31 -11.77 -2.43
C TYR A 85 -13.26 -11.66 -3.62
N PHE A 86 -12.75 -11.44 -4.84
CA PHE A 86 -13.59 -11.30 -6.02
C PHE A 86 -14.33 -12.59 -6.36
N HIS A 87 -13.69 -13.74 -6.21
CA HIS A 87 -14.33 -15.04 -6.41
C HIS A 87 -15.51 -15.24 -5.44
N THR A 88 -15.32 -14.94 -4.15
CA THR A 88 -16.38 -15.07 -3.14
C THR A 88 -17.51 -14.06 -3.37
N ILE A 89 -17.20 -12.82 -3.75
CA ILE A 89 -18.23 -11.81 -4.08
C ILE A 89 -19.06 -12.22 -5.31
N GLN A 90 -18.43 -12.82 -6.32
CA GLN A 90 -19.10 -13.16 -7.58
C GLN A 90 -19.92 -14.45 -7.48
N THR A 91 -19.43 -15.46 -6.75
CA THR A 91 -20.05 -16.79 -6.69
C THR A 91 -20.82 -17.07 -5.40
N GLY A 92 -20.51 -16.35 -4.33
CA GLY A 92 -21.08 -16.56 -3.00
C GLY A 92 -22.45 -15.92 -2.83
N VAL A 93 -23.29 -16.56 -2.01
CA VAL A 93 -24.53 -15.95 -1.50
C VAL A 93 -24.21 -15.38 -0.12
N LEU A 94 -23.86 -14.09 -0.09
CA LEU A 94 -23.47 -13.38 1.13
C LEU A 94 -24.55 -12.40 1.56
N ALA A 95 -24.76 -12.30 2.87
CA ALA A 95 -25.49 -11.19 3.46
C ALA A 95 -24.70 -9.88 3.30
N ILE A 96 -25.42 -8.76 3.31
CA ILE A 96 -24.82 -7.43 3.11
C ILE A 96 -23.73 -7.14 4.15
N TYR A 97 -23.93 -7.53 5.41
CA TYR A 97 -22.93 -7.31 6.46
C TYR A 97 -21.65 -8.11 6.22
N GLU A 98 -21.75 -9.31 5.62
CA GLU A 98 -20.58 -10.12 5.28
C GLU A 98 -19.78 -9.43 4.18
N ILE A 99 -20.45 -8.96 3.13
CA ILE A 99 -19.85 -8.16 2.04
C ILE A 99 -19.11 -6.96 2.63
N VAL A 100 -19.75 -6.19 3.51
CA VAL A 100 -19.13 -5.03 4.17
C VAL A 100 -17.89 -5.45 4.96
N GLY A 101 -17.98 -6.48 5.79
CA GLY A 101 -16.87 -6.96 6.62
C GLY A 101 -15.68 -7.41 5.77
N ILE A 102 -15.90 -8.29 4.79
CA ILE A 102 -14.81 -8.81 3.95
C ILE A 102 -14.23 -7.73 3.03
N THR A 103 -15.03 -6.76 2.60
CA THR A 103 -14.56 -5.59 1.83
C THR A 103 -13.63 -4.73 2.68
N ILE A 104 -14.02 -4.42 3.92
CA ILE A 104 -13.19 -3.67 4.87
C ILE A 104 -11.89 -4.45 5.14
N GLY A 105 -11.98 -5.75 5.44
CA GLY A 105 -10.81 -6.59 5.70
C GLY A 105 -9.84 -6.65 4.52
N THR A 106 -10.36 -6.76 3.30
CA THR A 106 -9.56 -6.71 2.07
C THR A 106 -8.90 -5.34 1.88
N GLY A 107 -9.64 -4.26 2.14
CA GLY A 107 -9.10 -2.90 2.12
C GLY A 107 -7.96 -2.69 3.13
N ILE A 108 -8.05 -3.29 4.32
CA ILE A 108 -6.96 -3.30 5.30
C ILE A 108 -5.72 -3.97 4.73
N ALA A 109 -5.85 -5.15 4.11
CA ALA A 109 -4.73 -5.84 3.49
C ALA A 109 -4.09 -5.02 2.36
N ILE A 110 -4.90 -4.39 1.49
CA ILE A 110 -4.43 -3.48 0.44
C ILE A 110 -3.63 -2.31 1.05
N GLY A 111 -4.12 -1.70 2.13
CA GLY A 111 -3.38 -0.63 2.81
C GLY A 111 -2.06 -1.12 3.41
N THR A 112 -2.10 -2.22 4.18
CA THR A 112 -0.95 -2.68 4.96
C THR A 112 0.17 -3.27 4.11
N ILE A 113 -0.16 -4.07 3.09
CA ILE A 113 0.84 -4.76 2.27
C ILE A 113 0.85 -4.30 0.81
N GLY A 114 -0.21 -3.65 0.34
CA GLY A 114 -0.22 -3.02 -0.99
C GLY A 114 0.48 -1.66 -0.97
N ILE A 115 0.12 -0.77 -0.06
CA ILE A 115 0.68 0.59 -0.03
C ILE A 115 2.02 0.64 0.71
N ASN A 116 2.12 0.10 1.93
CA ASN A 116 3.36 0.25 2.72
C ASN A 116 4.55 -0.50 2.10
N VAL A 117 4.34 -1.70 1.58
CA VAL A 117 5.43 -2.46 0.92
C VAL A 117 5.80 -1.81 -0.41
N ALA A 118 4.83 -1.27 -1.14
CA ALA A 118 5.12 -0.50 -2.35
C ALA A 118 5.88 0.79 -2.06
N HIS A 119 5.63 1.45 -0.92
CA HIS A 119 6.41 2.59 -0.47
C HIS A 119 7.89 2.21 -0.33
N GLU A 120 8.19 1.11 0.36
CA GLU A 120 9.57 0.62 0.53
C GLU A 120 10.21 0.22 -0.81
N LEU A 121 9.55 -0.64 -1.59
CA LEU A 121 10.05 -1.10 -2.89
C LEU A 121 10.18 0.06 -3.89
N GLY A 122 9.36 1.10 -3.74
CA GLY A 122 9.36 2.28 -4.58
C GLY A 122 10.63 3.13 -4.43
N HIS A 123 11.27 3.11 -3.27
CA HIS A 123 12.56 3.80 -3.03
C HIS A 123 13.76 3.07 -3.59
N ARG A 124 13.60 1.77 -3.89
CA ARG A 124 14.72 0.96 -4.37
C ARG A 124 15.10 1.32 -5.79
N SER A 125 16.36 1.11 -6.13
CA SER A 125 16.93 1.50 -7.43
C SER A 125 16.70 0.46 -8.53
N LYS A 126 16.44 -0.80 -8.19
CA LYS A 126 16.33 -1.87 -9.18
C LYS A 126 14.97 -1.77 -9.91
N PRO A 127 14.94 -1.80 -11.25
CA PRO A 127 13.70 -1.61 -12.01
C PRO A 127 12.58 -2.62 -11.68
N TYR A 128 12.94 -3.87 -11.37
CA TYR A 128 11.95 -4.90 -11.05
C TYR A 128 11.29 -4.64 -9.68
N GLU A 129 12.01 -4.08 -8.71
CA GLU A 129 11.44 -3.72 -7.40
C GLU A 129 10.45 -2.56 -7.53
N GLN A 130 10.80 -1.56 -8.34
CA GLN A 130 9.89 -0.46 -8.67
C GLN A 130 8.67 -0.94 -9.46
N LEU A 131 8.80 -1.97 -10.31
CA LEU A 131 7.67 -2.61 -10.97
C LEU A 131 6.75 -3.29 -9.95
N LEU A 132 7.31 -4.06 -9.00
CA LEU A 132 6.55 -4.65 -7.89
C LEU A 132 5.78 -3.58 -7.11
N ALA A 133 6.42 -2.46 -6.78
CA ALA A 133 5.76 -1.34 -6.11
C ALA A 133 4.56 -0.80 -6.89
N LYS A 134 4.72 -0.60 -8.20
CA LYS A 134 3.64 -0.12 -9.09
C LYS A 134 2.49 -1.13 -9.18
N MET A 135 2.78 -2.43 -9.28
CA MET A 135 1.75 -3.47 -9.31
C MET A 135 0.99 -3.58 -7.98
N LEU A 136 1.67 -3.43 -6.85
CA LEU A 136 1.03 -3.37 -5.54
C LEU A 136 0.13 -2.12 -5.42
N LEU A 137 0.62 -0.93 -5.80
CA LEU A 137 -0.18 0.31 -5.78
C LEU A 137 -1.39 0.29 -6.72
N MET A 138 -1.32 -0.48 -7.81
CA MET A 138 -2.42 -0.65 -8.76
C MET A 138 -3.67 -1.20 -8.05
N THR A 139 -3.50 -2.11 -7.08
CA THR A 139 -4.61 -2.72 -6.34
C THR A 139 -5.45 -1.70 -5.56
N ALA A 140 -4.86 -0.55 -5.20
CA ALA A 140 -5.51 0.57 -4.52
C ALA A 140 -5.88 1.72 -5.46
N LEU A 141 -5.70 1.55 -6.78
CA LEU A 141 -5.76 2.64 -7.77
C LEU A 141 -4.88 3.85 -7.40
N TYR A 142 -3.73 3.61 -6.76
CA TYR A 142 -2.90 4.65 -6.16
C TYR A 142 -1.50 4.76 -6.79
N MET A 143 -1.34 4.38 -8.06
CA MET A 143 -0.02 4.33 -8.72
C MET A 143 0.71 5.68 -8.81
N HIS A 144 -0.02 6.80 -8.85
CA HIS A 144 0.55 8.15 -8.87
C HIS A 144 1.42 8.45 -7.63
N PHE A 145 1.15 7.77 -6.51
CA PHE A 145 1.97 7.83 -5.30
C PHE A 145 3.45 7.51 -5.58
N PHE A 146 3.75 6.57 -6.46
CA PHE A 146 5.13 6.23 -6.83
C PHE A 146 5.91 7.46 -7.34
N ILE A 147 5.24 8.35 -8.07
CA ILE A 147 5.85 9.57 -8.60
C ILE A 147 5.90 10.66 -7.53
N GLU A 148 4.74 10.92 -6.92
CA GLU A 148 4.60 11.99 -5.93
C GLU A 148 5.55 11.75 -4.76
N HIS A 149 5.49 10.57 -4.15
CA HIS A 149 6.21 10.31 -2.92
C HIS A 149 7.71 10.43 -3.10
N ASN A 150 8.24 9.80 -4.16
CA ASN A 150 9.67 9.71 -4.42
C ASN A 150 10.29 11.02 -4.91
N ARG A 151 9.54 11.88 -5.60
CA ARG A 151 10.06 13.12 -6.22
C ARG A 151 9.50 14.41 -5.63
N GLY A 152 8.40 14.30 -4.89
CA GLY A 152 7.60 15.41 -4.36
C GLY A 152 7.64 15.45 -2.85
N HIS A 153 6.98 14.49 -2.18
CA HIS A 153 6.84 14.46 -0.72
C HIS A 153 8.19 14.56 0.00
N HIS A 154 9.14 13.66 -0.27
CA HIS A 154 10.45 13.68 0.41
C HIS A 154 11.20 15.01 0.28
N ARG A 155 10.99 15.72 -0.83
CA ARG A 155 11.64 17.01 -1.07
C ARG A 155 10.95 18.17 -0.33
N ARG A 156 9.65 18.05 -0.05
CA ARG A 156 8.79 19.14 0.44
C ARG A 156 8.08 18.83 1.76
N VAL A 157 8.35 17.68 2.38
CA VAL A 157 7.72 17.23 3.62
C VAL A 157 7.83 18.31 4.70
N ALA A 158 6.75 18.47 5.46
CA ALA A 158 6.56 19.53 6.46
C ALA A 158 6.61 20.97 5.92
N THR A 159 6.37 21.17 4.61
CA THR A 159 6.20 22.50 4.01
C THR A 159 4.79 22.71 3.46
N GLY A 160 4.38 23.96 3.28
CA GLY A 160 3.08 24.28 2.66
C GLY A 160 2.92 23.83 1.21
N GLN A 161 4.00 23.39 0.55
CA GLN A 161 3.98 22.88 -0.82
C GLN A 161 3.74 21.37 -0.92
N ASP A 162 3.83 20.63 0.20
CA ASP A 162 3.56 19.20 0.22
C ASP A 162 2.08 18.92 0.47
N PRO A 163 1.36 18.29 -0.48
CA PRO A 163 -0.03 17.90 -0.27
C PRO A 163 -0.22 16.96 0.92
N ALA A 164 0.75 16.10 1.22
CA ALA A 164 0.68 15.11 2.29
C ALA A 164 1.05 15.65 3.68
N SER A 165 1.45 16.92 3.78
CA SER A 165 1.69 17.58 5.07
C SER A 165 0.40 18.18 5.61
N ALA A 166 0.02 17.77 6.83
CA ALA A 166 -1.17 18.30 7.50
C ALA A 166 -0.93 19.75 7.96
N ARG A 167 -1.95 20.61 7.79
CA ARG A 167 -1.89 21.99 8.30
C ARG A 167 -2.32 22.03 9.75
N PHE A 168 -1.81 22.98 10.51
CA PHE A 168 -2.22 23.17 11.90
C PHE A 168 -3.74 23.45 11.98
N GLY A 169 -4.43 22.71 12.84
CA GLY A 169 -5.90 22.82 13.01
C GLY A 169 -6.73 22.24 11.86
N GLU A 170 -6.12 21.55 10.89
CA GLU A 170 -6.86 20.95 9.78
C GLU A 170 -7.63 19.70 10.21
N MET A 171 -8.92 19.66 9.89
CA MET A 171 -9.76 18.49 10.11
C MET A 171 -9.29 17.32 9.23
N ILE A 172 -9.30 16.11 9.79
CA ILE A 172 -8.78 14.91 9.13
C ILE A 172 -9.38 14.65 7.74
N TYR A 173 -10.70 14.85 7.56
CA TYR A 173 -11.36 14.61 6.28
C TYR A 173 -11.02 15.68 5.24
N THR A 174 -10.87 16.94 5.66
CA THR A 174 -10.40 18.03 4.80
C THR A 174 -8.96 17.77 4.35
N PHE A 175 -8.11 17.36 5.29
CA PHE A 175 -6.73 16.93 5.01
C PHE A 175 -6.72 15.79 4.00
N TRP A 176 -7.50 14.74 4.23
CA TRP A 176 -7.52 13.54 3.39
C TRP A 176 -7.88 13.86 1.93
N ILE A 177 -8.96 14.59 1.70
CA ILE A 177 -9.40 14.99 0.36
C ILE A 177 -8.36 15.88 -0.31
N ARG A 178 -7.87 16.91 0.42
CA ARG A 178 -6.86 17.84 -0.09
C ARG A 178 -5.55 17.12 -0.45
N SER A 179 -5.09 16.24 0.44
CA SER A 179 -3.86 15.47 0.26
C SER A 179 -3.99 14.57 -0.95
N MET A 180 -5.09 13.81 -1.08
CA MET A 180 -5.29 12.89 -2.21
C MET A 180 -5.33 13.64 -3.56
N ALA A 181 -6.18 14.67 -3.67
CA ALA A 181 -6.30 15.44 -4.90
C ALA A 181 -4.99 16.21 -5.22
N GLY A 182 -4.37 16.81 -4.21
CA GLY A 182 -3.13 17.53 -4.35
C GLY A 182 -1.96 16.63 -4.76
N SER A 183 -1.86 15.43 -4.20
CA SER A 183 -0.83 14.44 -4.56
C SER A 183 -0.98 13.96 -6.00
N TYR A 184 -2.22 13.73 -6.45
CA TYR A 184 -2.49 13.37 -7.85
C TYR A 184 -2.04 14.47 -8.83
N LEU A 185 -2.42 15.72 -8.56
CA LEU A 185 -2.02 16.87 -9.39
C LEU A 185 -0.50 17.13 -9.33
N SER A 186 0.09 16.96 -8.15
CA SER A 186 1.54 17.04 -7.92
C SER A 186 2.29 16.02 -8.78
N ALA A 187 1.81 14.77 -8.84
CA ALA A 187 2.42 13.73 -9.66
C ALA A 187 2.43 14.09 -11.16
N TRP A 188 1.32 14.62 -11.69
CA TRP A 188 1.25 15.10 -13.08
C TRP A 188 2.26 16.22 -13.37
N ARG A 189 2.40 17.18 -12.45
CA ARG A 189 3.36 18.28 -12.58
C ARG A 189 4.80 17.76 -12.58
N LEU A 190 5.16 16.93 -11.61
CA LEU A 190 6.50 16.34 -11.48
C LEU A 190 6.87 15.48 -12.68
N GLU A 191 5.92 14.74 -13.24
CA GLU A 191 6.16 13.93 -14.43
C GLU A 191 6.32 14.77 -15.68
N THR A 192 5.51 15.82 -15.83
CA THR A 192 5.66 16.79 -16.93
C THR A 192 7.01 17.52 -16.86
N GLU A 193 7.46 17.89 -15.66
CA GLU A 193 8.79 18.48 -15.45
C GLU A 193 9.92 17.51 -15.84
N ARG A 194 9.80 16.22 -15.49
CA ARG A 194 10.76 15.19 -15.91
C ARG A 194 10.84 15.09 -17.44
N LEU A 195 9.70 15.08 -18.11
CA LEU A 195 9.61 14.98 -19.57
C LEU A 195 10.22 16.20 -20.25
N ARG A 196 9.94 17.42 -19.76
CA ARG A 196 10.51 18.66 -20.31
C ARG A 196 12.04 18.67 -20.25
N LYS A 197 12.64 18.13 -19.18
CA LYS A 197 14.10 17.99 -19.05
C LYS A 197 14.72 17.04 -20.09
N HIS A 198 13.92 16.16 -20.68
CA HIS A 198 14.32 15.23 -21.74
C HIS A 198 13.69 15.61 -23.09
N GLU A 199 13.24 16.86 -23.23
CA GLU A 199 12.65 17.39 -24.48
C GLU A 199 11.42 16.61 -24.99
N PHE A 200 10.73 15.88 -24.11
CA PHE A 200 9.48 15.20 -24.42
C PHE A 200 8.25 16.06 -24.11
N MET A 201 7.20 15.91 -24.92
CA MET A 201 5.88 16.49 -24.66
C MET A 201 5.20 15.80 -23.46
N ALA A 202 4.36 16.55 -22.74
CA ALA A 202 3.58 16.03 -21.60
C ALA A 202 2.66 14.87 -22.01
N LEU A 203 2.01 14.99 -23.17
CA LEU A 203 1.20 13.92 -23.77
C LEU A 203 2.06 13.06 -24.69
N SER A 204 2.93 12.24 -24.12
CA SER A 204 3.78 11.31 -24.86
C SER A 204 3.79 9.92 -24.22
N ARG A 205 4.20 8.90 -24.99
CA ARG A 205 4.35 7.52 -24.48
C ARG A 205 5.37 7.40 -23.35
N ASN A 206 6.22 8.41 -23.15
CA ASN A 206 7.17 8.46 -22.05
C ASN A 206 6.55 8.90 -20.72
N ASN A 207 5.31 9.42 -20.73
CA ASN A 207 4.63 9.87 -19.53
C ASN A 207 4.09 8.68 -18.72
N GLN A 208 4.65 8.46 -17.53
CA GLN A 208 4.22 7.38 -16.65
C GLN A 208 2.78 7.56 -16.14
N MET A 209 2.30 8.79 -15.95
CA MET A 209 0.92 9.02 -15.50
C MET A 209 -0.11 8.49 -16.50
N ILE A 210 0.15 8.63 -17.81
CA ILE A 210 -0.72 8.06 -18.86
C ILE A 210 -0.77 6.53 -18.73
N TRP A 211 0.39 5.89 -18.59
CA TRP A 211 0.46 4.44 -18.39
C TRP A 211 -0.22 4.00 -17.10
N PHE A 212 -0.09 4.75 -16.01
CA PHE A 212 -0.76 4.44 -14.76
C PHE A 212 -2.28 4.45 -14.93
N GLN A 213 -2.85 5.46 -15.60
CA GLN A 213 -4.29 5.49 -15.89
C GLN A 213 -4.71 4.32 -16.79
N ALA A 214 -3.95 4.05 -17.85
CA ALA A 214 -4.26 2.94 -18.76
C ALA A 214 -4.25 1.58 -18.04
N VAL A 215 -3.23 1.32 -17.23
CA VAL A 215 -3.11 0.08 -16.43
C VAL A 215 -4.23 -0.04 -15.41
N GLN A 216 -4.58 1.05 -14.72
CA GLN A 216 -5.67 1.07 -13.75
C GLN A 216 -7.04 0.80 -14.40
N ILE A 217 -7.31 1.42 -15.55
CA ILE A 217 -8.54 1.16 -16.32
C ILE A 217 -8.57 -0.30 -16.76
N MET A 218 -7.47 -0.81 -17.32
CA MET A 218 -7.37 -2.20 -17.76
C MET A 218 -7.60 -3.17 -16.59
N TYR A 219 -7.03 -2.89 -15.41
CA TYR A 219 -7.25 -3.66 -14.19
C TYR A 219 -8.74 -3.69 -13.78
N LEU A 220 -9.41 -2.54 -13.79
CA LEU A 220 -10.85 -2.48 -13.49
C LEU A 220 -11.70 -3.25 -14.51
N LEU A 221 -11.35 -3.18 -15.79
CA LEU A 221 -12.02 -3.94 -16.85
C LEU A 221 -11.84 -5.46 -16.66
N THR A 222 -10.69 -5.92 -16.16
CA THR A 222 -10.47 -7.35 -15.89
C THR A 222 -11.25 -7.87 -14.68
N ILE A 223 -11.62 -7.01 -13.74
CA ILE A 223 -12.42 -7.40 -12.56
C ILE A 223 -13.92 -7.33 -12.87
N GLY A 224 -14.34 -6.40 -13.74
CA GLY A 224 -15.74 -6.18 -14.09
C GLY A 224 -16.30 -7.13 -15.15
N LEU A 225 -15.49 -8.05 -15.68
CA LEU A 225 -15.85 -9.11 -16.63
C LEU A 225 -15.83 -10.46 -15.93
#